data_AF-A0A966NLM6-F1
#
_entry.id   AF-A0A966NLM6-F1
#
_cell.length_a   1.000
_cell.length_b   1.000
_cell.length_c   1.000
_cell.angle_alpha   90.00
_cell.angle_beta   90.00
_cell.angle_gamma   90.00
#
_symmetry.space_group_name_H-M   'P 1'
#
loop_
_entity.id
_entity.type
_entity.pdbx_description
1 polymer ?
#
loop_
_entity_poly.entity_id
_entity_poly.type
_entity_poly.pdbx_seq_one_letter_code
_entity_poly.pdbx_strand_id
1 'polypeptide(L)'
;MTSGGTAEPSDLDSLSGWLDQSPTPYHVVESARQALVESGFKEHRTLSGGLSQAGFLARDGMIIAWRQPSSTIDRFSVVGAHT
;
A
#
# COMPACT_ATOMS: atom_id res chain seq x y z
N MET A 1 -27.87 29.28 -11.14
CA MET A 1 -26.73 29.01 -10.24
C MET A 1 -27.02 27.69 -9.52
N THR A 2 -26.60 26.57 -10.10
CA THR A 2 -26.78 25.24 -9.50
C THR A 2 -25.40 24.74 -9.10
N SER A 3 -25.19 24.62 -7.80
CA SER A 3 -23.96 24.12 -7.18
C SER A 3 -23.65 22.72 -7.71
N GLY A 4 -22.51 22.57 -8.38
CA GLY A 4 -21.96 21.27 -8.75
C GLY A 4 -21.32 20.63 -7.53
N GLY A 5 -21.95 19.58 -6.99
CA GLY A 5 -21.30 18.66 -6.07
C GLY A 5 -20.56 17.61 -6.89
N THR A 6 -19.24 17.53 -6.76
CA THR A 6 -18.44 16.47 -7.36
C THR A 6 -18.88 15.14 -6.72
N ALA A 7 -19.35 14.18 -7.51
CA ALA A 7 -19.63 12.84 -7.00
C ALA A 7 -18.29 12.15 -6.67
N GLU A 8 -18.20 11.55 -5.48
CA GLU A 8 -17.05 10.74 -5.10
C GLU A 8 -16.93 9.53 -6.06
N PRO A 9 -15.70 9.17 -6.49
CA PRO A 9 -15.49 8.06 -7.41
C PRO A 9 -15.94 6.73 -6.80
N SER A 10 -16.51 5.84 -7.62
CA SER A 10 -16.85 4.49 -7.16
C SER A 10 -15.59 3.63 -6.94
N ASP A 11 -15.75 2.49 -6.26
CA ASP A 11 -14.65 1.52 -6.07
C ASP A 11 -14.08 1.04 -7.42
N LEU A 12 -14.95 0.86 -8.42
CA LEU A 12 -14.54 0.45 -9.77
C LEU A 12 -13.79 1.57 -10.50
N ASP A 13 -14.26 2.81 -10.41
CA ASP A 13 -13.57 3.96 -11.02
C ASP A 13 -12.18 4.16 -10.40
N SER A 14 -12.09 3.99 -9.08
CA SER A 14 -10.84 4.09 -8.33
C SER A 14 -9.86 2.98 -8.73
N LEU A 15 -10.35 1.74 -8.88
CA LEU A 15 -9.54 0.62 -9.36
C LEU A 15 -9.06 0.83 -10.79
N SER A 16 -9.93 1.26 -11.71
CA SER A 16 -9.56 1.56 -13.09
C SER A 16 -8.51 2.66 -13.16
N GLY A 17 -8.69 3.75 -12.43
CA GLY A 17 -7.70 4.83 -12.36
C GLY A 17 -6.36 4.37 -11.77
N TRP A 18 -6.37 3.43 -10.82
CA TRP A 18 -5.14 2.85 -10.28
C TRP A 18 -4.41 1.96 -11.31
N LEU A 19 -5.16 1.18 -12.10
CA LEU A 19 -4.60 0.35 -13.18
C LEU A 19 -3.98 1.21 -14.29
N ASP A 20 -4.65 2.30 -14.68
CA ASP A 20 -4.15 3.23 -15.70
C ASP A 20 -2.81 3.89 -15.31
N GLN A 21 -2.59 4.10 -14.01
CA GLN A 21 -1.36 4.65 -13.46
C GLN A 21 -0.24 3.61 -13.28
N SER A 22 -0.54 2.32 -13.49
CA SER A 22 0.32 1.19 -13.13
C SER A 22 0.74 0.31 -14.31
N PRO A 23 1.36 0.87 -15.39
CA PRO A 23 1.64 0.11 -16.61
C PRO A 23 2.76 -0.93 -16.48
N THR A 24 3.53 -0.91 -15.40
CA THR A 24 4.56 -1.92 -15.11
C THR A 24 4.56 -2.29 -13.63
N PRO A 25 5.16 -3.43 -13.23
CA PRO A 25 5.27 -3.81 -11.82
C PRO A 25 5.95 -2.74 -10.94
N TYR A 26 6.86 -1.95 -11.50
CA TYR A 26 7.48 -0.83 -10.80
C TYR A 26 6.48 0.29 -10.49
N HIS A 27 5.57 0.60 -11.42
CA HIS A 27 4.53 1.59 -11.19
C HIS A 27 3.49 1.09 -10.18
N VAL A 28 3.09 -0.18 -10.26
CA VAL A 28 2.25 -0.83 -9.24
C VAL A 28 2.84 -0.65 -7.84
N VAL A 29 4.12 -0.96 -7.67
CA VAL A 29 4.81 -0.84 -6.38
C VAL A 29 4.89 0.62 -5.92
N GLU A 30 5.11 1.56 -6.83
CA GLU A 30 5.17 2.98 -6.49
C GLU A 30 3.80 3.53 -6.06
N SER A 31 2.72 3.19 -6.78
CA SER A 31 1.37 3.54 -6.36
C SER A 31 1.00 2.93 -5.01
N ALA A 32 1.37 1.67 -4.77
CA ALA A 32 1.15 1.02 -3.47
C ALA A 32 1.98 1.65 -2.34
N ARG A 33 3.24 2.04 -2.63
CA ARG A 33 4.11 2.78 -1.70
C ARG A 33 3.44 4.08 -1.27
N GLN A 34 2.94 4.87 -2.22
CA GLN A 34 2.28 6.15 -1.94
C GLN A 34 1.06 5.95 -1.04
N ALA A 35 0.17 5.02 -1.38
CA ALA A 35 -1.01 4.71 -0.57
C ALA A 35 -0.65 4.26 0.86
N LEU A 36 0.42 3.48 1.03
CA LEU A 36 0.90 3.04 2.34
C LEU A 36 1.46 4.21 3.17
N VAL A 37 2.23 5.11 2.55
CA VAL A 37 2.76 6.31 3.22
C VAL A 37 1.62 7.23 3.66
N GLU A 38 0.64 7.47 2.80
CA GLU A 38 -0.56 8.26 3.11
C GLU A 38 -1.38 7.62 4.24
N SER A 39 -1.38 6.29 4.32
CA SER A 39 -2.02 5.51 5.39
C SER A 39 -1.17 5.41 6.68
N GLY A 40 -0.04 6.11 6.75
CA GLY A 40 0.83 6.20 7.93
C GLY A 40 1.77 5.01 8.14
N PHE A 41 2.01 4.16 7.13
CA PHE A 41 3.03 3.12 7.24
C PHE A 41 4.42 3.72 7.05
N LYS A 42 5.40 3.14 7.75
CA LYS A 42 6.81 3.53 7.63
C LYS A 42 7.54 2.65 6.62
N GLU A 43 8.23 3.27 5.66
CA GLU A 43 9.10 2.55 4.75
C GLU A 43 10.38 2.07 5.45
N HIS A 44 10.76 0.81 5.18
CA HIS A 44 12.01 0.20 5.60
C HIS A 44 12.86 -0.19 4.39
N ARG A 45 14.15 0.17 4.44
CA ARG A 45 15.16 -0.24 3.44
C ARG A 45 15.77 -1.61 3.74
N THR A 46 15.67 -2.05 4.99
CA THR A 46 16.16 -3.33 5.50
C THR A 46 15.23 -3.83 6.58
N LEU A 47 15.15 -5.15 6.75
CA LEU A 47 14.37 -5.78 7.82
C LEU A 47 15.19 -5.99 9.11
N SER A 48 16.45 -5.55 9.12
CA SER A 48 17.33 -5.58 10.30
C SER A 48 17.11 -4.34 11.19
N GLY A 49 17.23 -4.50 12.51
CA GLY A 49 17.25 -3.35 13.44
C GLY A 49 15.89 -2.99 14.06
N GLY A 50 14.91 -3.89 13.98
CA GLY A 50 13.58 -3.69 14.54
C GLY A 50 12.61 -3.08 13.53
N LEU A 51 11.43 -3.67 13.45
CA LEU A 51 10.39 -3.26 12.52
C LEU A 51 9.42 -2.29 13.22
N SER A 52 8.90 -1.31 12.48
CA SER A 52 7.80 -0.48 12.98
C SER A 52 6.53 -1.32 13.13
N GLN A 53 5.59 -0.85 13.96
CA GLN A 53 4.29 -1.51 14.11
C GLN A 53 3.52 -1.57 12.80
N ALA A 54 3.45 -0.47 12.06
CA ALA A 54 2.99 -0.43 10.68
C ALA A 54 4.19 -0.11 9.78
N GLY A 55 4.57 -1.03 8.90
CA GLY A 55 5.73 -0.86 8.05
C GLY A 55 5.59 -1.55 6.71
N PHE A 56 6.43 -1.15 5.77
CA PHE A 56 6.55 -1.84 4.50
C PHE A 56 7.98 -1.80 3.97
N LEU A 57 8.30 -2.73 3.08
CA LEU A 57 9.52 -2.76 2.30
C LEU A 57 9.13 -2.94 0.83
N ALA A 58 9.68 -2.08 -0.03
CA ALA A 58 9.48 -2.13 -1.47
C ALA A 58 10.84 -2.22 -2.15
N ARG A 59 11.03 -3.25 -2.98
CA ARG A 59 12.31 -3.57 -3.61
C ARG A 59 12.08 -4.32 -4.92
N ASP A 60 12.76 -3.88 -5.98
CA ASP A 60 12.86 -4.60 -7.26
C ASP A 60 11.50 -5.07 -7.83
N GLY A 61 10.46 -4.23 -7.77
CA GLY A 61 9.12 -4.57 -8.28
C GLY A 61 8.25 -5.42 -7.33
N MET A 62 8.73 -5.68 -6.11
CA MET A 62 8.01 -6.34 -5.03
C MET A 62 7.75 -5.37 -3.87
N ILE A 63 6.62 -5.57 -3.18
CA ILE A 63 6.26 -4.85 -1.96
C ILE A 63 5.69 -5.80 -0.92
N ILE A 64 6.11 -5.63 0.34
CA ILE A 64 5.57 -6.34 1.50
C ILE A 64 5.22 -5.29 2.54
N ALA A 65 3.97 -5.29 3.00
CA ALA A 65 3.49 -4.42 4.08
C ALA A 65 2.99 -5.27 5.25
N TRP A 66 3.10 -4.74 6.46
CA TRP A 66 2.68 -5.42 7.67
C TRP A 66 2.09 -4.45 8.70
N ARG A 67 1.22 -5.00 9.55
CA ARG A 67 0.89 -4.44 10.87
C ARG A 67 1.15 -5.50 11.93
N GLN A 68 1.82 -5.12 13.00
CA GLN A 68 2.10 -5.98 14.15
C GLN A 68 1.65 -5.30 15.46
N PRO A 69 1.18 -6.08 16.45
CA PRO A 69 0.87 -5.54 17.77
C PRO A 69 2.14 -5.09 18.52
N SER A 70 1.97 -4.37 19.62
CA SER A 70 3.06 -4.12 20.59
C SER A 70 3.43 -5.36 21.42
N SER A 71 2.56 -6.37 21.44
CA SER A 71 2.75 -7.63 22.15
C SER A 71 3.50 -8.66 21.30
N THR A 72 3.79 -9.81 21.90
CA THR A 72 4.32 -10.98 21.19
C THR A 72 3.41 -11.38 20.03
N ILE A 73 4.01 -11.72 18.89
CA ILE A 73 3.33 -12.26 17.71
C ILE A 73 3.23 -13.77 17.88
N ASP A 74 2.02 -14.31 17.84
CA ASP A 74 1.71 -15.74 17.97
C ASP A 74 1.12 -16.33 16.67
N ARG A 75 0.65 -15.48 15.74
CA ARG A 75 0.09 -15.87 14.44
C ARG A 75 0.35 -14.81 13.37
N PHE A 76 0.46 -15.25 12.12
CA PHE A 76 0.43 -14.40 10.93
C PHE A 76 -0.87 -14.61 10.16
N SER A 77 -1.48 -13.50 9.72
CA SER A 77 -2.54 -13.49 8.71
C SER A 77 -1.95 -12.87 7.45
N VAL A 78 -1.81 -13.67 6.39
CA VAL A 78 -1.07 -13.28 5.18
C VAL A 78 -2.00 -13.32 3.97
N VAL A 79 -1.96 -12.25 3.18
CA VAL A 79 -2.58 -12.18 1.85
C VAL A 79 -1.46 -11.99 0.83
N GLY A 80 -1.46 -12.81 -0.21
CA GLY A 80 -0.49 -12.74 -1.30
C GLY A 80 -1.15 -12.47 -2.64
N ALA A 81 -0.49 -11.66 -3.46
CA ALA A 81 -0.82 -11.39 -4.86
C ALA A 81 0.50 -11.24 -5.65
N HIS A 82 0.41 -11.06 -6.97
CA HIS A 82 1.56 -10.75 -7.82
C HIS A 82 1.38 -9.38 -8.48
N THR A 83 2.48 -8.65 -8.65
CA THR A 83 2.55 -7.37 -9.35
C THR A 83 2.68 -7.54 -10.86
#